data_AF-A0A9D7M3N6-F1
#
_entry.id   AF-A0A9D7M3N6-F1
#
_cell.length_a   1.000
_cell.length_b   1.000
_cell.length_c   1.000
_cell.angle_alpha   90.00
_cell.angle_beta   90.00
_cell.angle_gamma   90.00
#
_symmetry.space_group_name_H-M   'P 1'
#
loop_
_entity.id
_entity.type
_entity.pdbx_description
1 polymer ?
#
loop_
_entity_poly.entity_id
_entity_poly.type
_entity_poly.pdbx_seq_one_letter_code
_entity_poly.pdbx_strand_id
1 'polypeptide(L)'
;MSNFLYVTRVDTVSILLQYDLSQPNPTLTRDTIYTFTNSYYTTGTLRLAPDNKIYLSNAWAYGYQWNYPYQDSAYNFVNMNLSVINDPDQPGSACNFQPYSFFLGGKRTYWGLPNNPDYDLPSVAGSLCDTLVGMNEFPVQESHPNLYVYYSPQWQTAFINANQLKGTSGKLQVFDAMGKLVFEESTKINPPYYTKI
;
A
#
# COMPACT_ATOMS: atom_id res chain seq x y z
N MET A 1 0.66 10.02 -23.64
CA MET A 1 1.59 9.10 -22.93
C MET A 1 2.93 9.77 -22.90
N SER A 2 3.62 9.74 -21.76
CA SER A 2 4.94 10.34 -21.63
C SER A 2 5.96 9.57 -22.46
N ASN A 3 6.72 10.28 -23.30
CA ASN A 3 7.77 9.70 -24.14
C ASN A 3 9.16 9.85 -23.54
N PHE A 4 9.27 10.35 -22.31
CA PHE A 4 10.57 10.60 -21.68
C PHE A 4 10.78 9.70 -20.46
N LEU A 5 11.98 9.14 -20.36
CA LEU A 5 12.46 8.44 -19.18
C LEU A 5 13.41 9.35 -18.41
N TYR A 6 13.17 9.51 -17.12
CA TYR A 6 14.07 10.23 -16.22
C TYR A 6 14.84 9.25 -15.35
N VAL A 7 16.15 9.45 -15.24
CA VAL A 7 17.04 8.59 -14.47
C VAL A 7 17.95 9.45 -13.61
N THR A 8 18.09 9.08 -12.34
CA THR A 8 19.09 9.68 -11.45
C THR A 8 20.31 8.78 -11.39
N ARG A 9 21.50 9.36 -11.59
CA ARG A 9 22.76 8.70 -11.22
C ARG A 9 23.21 9.24 -9.88
N VAL A 10 23.35 8.37 -8.89
CA VAL A 10 23.79 8.71 -7.54
C VAL A 10 25.29 8.49 -7.44
N ASP A 11 26.03 9.54 -7.10
CA ASP A 11 27.48 9.51 -6.88
C ASP A 11 27.86 10.70 -5.99
N THR A 12 29.15 10.93 -5.79
CA THR A 12 29.74 12.15 -5.22
C THR A 12 29.11 13.39 -5.86
N VAL A 13 28.91 13.38 -7.18
CA VAL A 13 28.09 14.37 -7.89
C VAL A 13 26.93 13.63 -8.54
N SER A 14 25.75 13.77 -7.94
CA SER A 14 24.52 13.23 -8.49
C SER A 14 24.08 14.01 -9.73
N ILE A 15 23.45 13.33 -10.68
CA ILE A 15 22.90 13.96 -11.89
C ILE A 15 21.50 13.43 -12.19
N LEU A 16 20.65 14.31 -12.71
CA LEU A 16 19.36 13.97 -13.31
C LEU A 16 19.52 13.94 -14.83
N LEU A 17 19.17 12.80 -15.41
CA LEU A 17 19.23 12.52 -16.83
C LEU A 17 17.82 12.35 -17.40
N GLN A 18 17.64 12.70 -18.66
CA GLN A 18 16.45 12.43 -19.45
C GLN A 18 16.82 11.66 -20.73
N TYR A 19 15.95 10.75 -21.15
CA TYR A 19 16.06 9.99 -22.39
C TYR A 19 14.75 10.06 -23.15
N ASP A 20 14.81 10.33 -24.45
CA ASP A 20 13.66 10.25 -25.36
C ASP A 20 13.42 8.80 -25.81
N LEU A 21 12.31 8.22 -25.37
CA LEU A 21 11.87 6.86 -25.68
C LEU A 21 11.18 6.76 -27.05
N SER A 22 10.87 7.89 -27.70
CA SER A 22 10.30 7.88 -29.05
C SER A 22 11.33 7.61 -30.15
N GLN A 23 12.63 7.73 -29.84
CA GLN A 23 13.70 7.47 -30.79
C GLN A 23 13.99 5.96 -30.94
N PRO A 24 14.45 5.50 -32.13
CA PRO A 24 14.80 4.09 -32.34
C PRO A 24 15.91 3.56 -31.42
N ASN A 25 16.80 4.44 -30.94
CA ASN A 25 17.83 4.09 -29.97
C ASN A 25 17.87 5.13 -28.83
N PRO A 26 17.03 4.99 -27.79
CA PRO A 26 16.93 5.95 -26.69
C PRO A 26 18.25 6.15 -25.94
N THR A 27 19.15 5.17 -25.93
CA THR A 27 20.43 5.32 -25.18
C THR A 27 21.31 6.45 -25.71
N LEU A 28 21.13 6.84 -26.97
CA LEU A 28 21.87 7.94 -27.62
C LEU A 28 21.24 9.32 -27.37
N THR A 29 20.05 9.38 -26.76
CA THR A 29 19.28 10.63 -26.58
C THR A 29 19.48 11.25 -25.20
N ARG A 30 20.45 10.75 -24.43
CA ARG A 30 20.71 11.18 -23.06
C ARG A 30 20.97 12.69 -22.98
N ASP A 31 20.07 13.41 -22.33
CA ASP A 31 20.26 14.79 -21.92
C ASP A 31 20.51 14.89 -20.41
N THR A 32 21.33 15.85 -19.98
CA THR A 32 21.58 16.14 -18.56
C THR A 32 20.73 17.34 -18.15
N ILE A 33 19.69 17.05 -17.36
CA ILE A 33 18.74 18.07 -16.89
C ILE A 33 19.35 18.90 -15.76
N TYR A 34 20.05 18.23 -14.83
CA TYR A 34 20.62 18.92 -13.67
C TYR A 34 21.79 18.16 -13.05
N THR A 35 22.74 18.92 -12.49
CA THR A 35 23.88 18.40 -11.73
C THR A 35 23.82 18.92 -10.30
N PHE A 36 23.78 18.01 -9.33
CA PHE A 36 23.66 18.32 -7.92
C PHE A 36 25.05 18.45 -7.29
N THR A 37 25.44 19.69 -6.97
CA THR A 37 26.77 20.01 -6.42
C THR A 37 26.75 20.36 -4.93
N ASN A 38 25.56 20.57 -4.35
CA ASN A 38 25.40 21.06 -2.97
C ASN A 38 25.52 19.97 -1.89
N SER A 39 25.51 18.68 -2.27
CA SER A 39 25.59 17.55 -1.35
C SER A 39 26.03 16.29 -2.11
N TYR A 40 26.72 15.39 -1.41
CA TYR A 40 27.11 14.08 -1.93
C TYR A 40 25.92 13.13 -1.94
N TYR A 41 25.88 12.21 -2.92
CA TYR A 41 24.90 11.14 -3.02
C TYR A 41 23.44 11.64 -2.89
N THR A 42 23.14 12.79 -3.48
CA THR A 42 21.93 13.56 -3.14
C THR A 42 20.65 12.93 -3.64
N THR A 43 20.62 12.43 -4.87
CA THR A 43 19.36 12.09 -5.55
C THR A 43 18.86 10.71 -5.16
N GLY A 44 17.55 10.59 -4.95
CA GLY A 44 16.87 9.34 -4.66
C GLY A 44 15.90 8.90 -5.75
N THR A 45 14.73 8.46 -5.32
CA THR A 45 13.67 7.90 -6.16
C THR A 45 12.90 9.02 -6.87
N LEU A 46 12.56 8.78 -8.14
CA LEU A 46 11.63 9.58 -8.92
C LEU A 46 10.24 8.95 -8.88
N ARG A 47 9.18 9.75 -8.76
CA ARG A 47 7.81 9.27 -8.87
C ARG A 47 6.89 10.27 -9.54
N LEU A 48 6.13 9.80 -10.52
CA LEU A 48 5.01 10.53 -11.10
C LEU A 48 3.87 10.59 -10.08
N ALA A 49 3.41 11.80 -9.78
CA ALA A 49 2.30 12.05 -8.88
C ALA A 49 1.00 12.32 -9.68
N PRO A 50 -0.19 12.27 -9.01
CA PRO A 50 -1.49 12.49 -9.67
C PRO A 50 -1.67 13.88 -10.30
N ASP A 51 -0.83 14.85 -9.95
CA ASP A 51 -0.80 16.20 -10.52
C ASP A 51 -0.01 16.27 -11.85
N ASN A 52 0.36 15.12 -12.42
CA ASN A 52 1.20 14.97 -13.62
C ASN A 52 2.61 15.57 -13.49
N LYS A 53 3.11 15.75 -12.26
CA LYS A 53 4.50 16.15 -12.01
C LYS A 53 5.33 14.98 -11.53
N ILE A 54 6.63 15.02 -11.76
CA ILE A 54 7.55 14.04 -11.17
C ILE A 54 8.25 14.67 -9.98
N TYR A 55 8.14 14.00 -8.83
CA TYR A 55 8.84 14.37 -7.61
C TYR A 55 10.08 13.51 -7.45
N LEU A 56 11.18 14.14 -7.04
CA LEU A 56 12.46 13.53 -6.78
C LEU A 56 12.78 13.70 -5.29
N SER A 57 12.98 12.59 -4.60
CA SER A 57 13.50 12.61 -3.24
C SER A 57 14.98 12.98 -3.22
N ASN A 58 15.37 13.68 -2.16
CA ASN A 58 16.73 14.13 -1.93
C ASN A 58 17.21 13.66 -0.55
N ALA A 59 18.47 13.27 -0.46
CA ALA A 59 19.17 13.00 0.78
C ALA A 59 20.29 14.02 0.95
N TRP A 60 20.42 14.55 2.14
CA TRP A 60 21.52 15.45 2.49
C TRP A 60 22.61 14.65 3.20
N ALA A 61 23.83 14.70 2.66
CA ALA A 61 24.99 14.09 3.28
C ALA A 61 25.87 15.16 3.96
N TYR A 62 26.30 14.86 5.18
CA TYR A 62 27.29 15.65 5.92
C TYR A 62 28.71 15.18 5.56
N GLY A 63 29.23 15.63 4.42
CA GLY A 63 30.52 15.12 3.95
C GLY A 63 30.47 13.61 3.70
N TYR A 64 31.46 12.87 4.21
CA TYR A 64 31.59 11.41 4.02
C TYR A 64 30.80 10.55 5.03
N GLN A 65 30.08 11.15 5.99
CA GLN A 65 29.35 10.38 6.98
C GLN A 65 28.03 9.84 6.41
N TRP A 66 27.73 8.58 6.72
CA TRP A 66 26.47 7.94 6.39
C TRP A 66 25.31 8.70 7.06
N ASN A 67 24.38 9.21 6.26
CA ASN A 67 23.33 10.11 6.72
C ASN A 67 22.05 9.38 7.14
N TYR A 68 22.08 8.06 7.38
CA TYR A 68 20.93 7.26 7.82
C TYR A 68 21.19 6.49 9.15
N PRO A 69 20.30 6.60 10.14
CA PRO A 69 19.25 7.62 10.26
C PRO A 69 19.87 9.00 10.56
N TYR A 70 19.20 10.07 10.12
CA TYR A 70 19.51 11.44 10.49
C TYR A 70 19.43 11.62 11.99
N GLN A 71 20.44 12.29 12.55
CA GLN A 71 20.35 12.90 13.88
C GLN A 71 19.23 13.95 13.94
N ASP A 72 18.71 14.22 15.13
CA ASP A 72 17.60 15.16 15.32
C ASP A 72 17.90 16.56 14.79
N SER A 73 19.15 17.02 14.87
CA SER A 73 19.56 18.34 14.36
C SER A 73 19.69 18.43 12.84
N ALA A 74 19.52 17.33 12.09
CA ALA A 74 19.81 17.31 10.67
C ALA A 74 18.71 17.86 9.78
N TYR A 75 18.63 19.19 9.74
CA TYR A 75 17.74 19.96 8.88
C TYR A 75 18.54 20.81 7.90
N ASN A 76 18.27 20.62 6.62
CA ASN A 76 18.89 21.38 5.53
C ASN A 76 17.87 21.55 4.40
N PHE A 77 18.02 22.59 3.58
CA PHE A 77 17.15 22.78 2.42
C PHE A 77 17.16 21.57 1.47
N VAL A 78 18.24 20.78 1.42
CA VAL A 78 18.32 19.56 0.61
C VAL A 78 17.37 18.48 1.12
N ASN A 79 17.38 18.15 2.42
CA ASN A 79 16.54 17.06 2.95
C ASN A 79 15.14 17.51 3.39
N MET A 80 14.88 18.80 3.53
CA MET A 80 13.56 19.34 3.84
C MET A 80 12.69 19.60 2.61
N ASN A 81 13.22 19.38 1.41
CA ASN A 81 12.51 19.63 0.16
C ASN A 81 12.64 18.45 -0.81
N LEU A 82 11.58 18.21 -1.58
CA LEU A 82 11.66 17.43 -2.81
C LEU A 82 12.03 18.34 -3.98
N SER A 83 12.65 17.77 -4.99
CA SER A 83 12.85 18.43 -6.29
C SER A 83 11.70 18.05 -7.22
N VAL A 84 11.32 18.94 -8.14
CA VAL A 84 10.11 18.76 -8.97
C VAL A 84 10.45 18.95 -10.43
N ILE A 85 10.00 18.03 -11.28
CA ILE A 85 9.89 18.20 -12.73
C ILE A 85 8.44 18.58 -13.01
N ASN A 86 8.19 19.83 -13.43
CA ASN A 86 6.83 20.34 -13.58
C ASN A 86 6.17 19.89 -14.88
N ASP A 87 6.96 19.73 -15.95
CA ASP A 87 6.47 19.46 -17.29
C ASP A 87 7.16 18.19 -17.84
N PRO A 88 6.90 17.00 -17.27
CA PRO A 88 7.70 15.80 -17.54
C PRO A 88 7.64 15.32 -19.00
N ASP A 89 6.65 15.75 -19.77
CA ASP A 89 6.48 15.42 -21.18
C ASP A 89 7.23 16.37 -22.13
N GLN A 90 8.01 17.33 -21.61
CA GLN A 90 8.80 18.27 -22.40
C GLN A 90 10.29 17.90 -22.43
N PRO A 91 10.99 18.13 -23.55
CA PRO A 91 12.41 17.77 -23.70
C PRO A 91 13.34 18.77 -23.00
N GLY A 92 14.43 18.25 -22.43
CA GLY A 92 15.53 19.03 -21.87
C GLY A 92 15.07 20.05 -20.84
N SER A 93 15.59 21.28 -20.94
CA SER A 93 15.24 22.38 -20.02
C SER A 93 13.75 22.76 -20.05
N ALA A 94 13.01 22.42 -21.10
CA ALA A 94 11.58 22.67 -21.18
C ALA A 94 10.76 21.82 -20.18
N CYS A 95 11.36 20.77 -19.58
CA CYS A 95 10.72 20.01 -18.50
C CYS A 95 10.54 20.81 -17.19
N ASN A 96 11.13 22.02 -17.12
CA ASN A 96 10.99 22.95 -16.01
C ASN A 96 11.32 22.29 -14.66
N PHE A 97 12.52 21.70 -14.62
CA PHE A 97 13.04 21.12 -13.40
C PHE A 97 13.39 22.21 -12.39
N GLN A 98 12.86 22.06 -11.18
CA GLN A 98 13.10 22.96 -10.06
C GLN A 98 13.65 22.17 -8.86
N PRO A 99 14.96 22.26 -8.58
CA PRO A 99 15.57 21.56 -7.46
C PRO A 99 15.08 22.14 -6.12
N TYR A 100 14.81 21.27 -5.15
CA TYR A 100 14.44 21.63 -3.76
C TYR A 100 13.26 22.61 -3.65
N SER A 101 12.26 22.49 -4.54
CA SER A 101 11.15 23.43 -4.68
C SER A 101 9.87 23.05 -3.93
N PHE A 102 9.79 21.82 -3.40
CA PHE A 102 8.62 21.35 -2.66
C PHE A 102 8.95 21.11 -1.19
N PHE A 103 8.51 22.02 -0.32
CA PHE A 103 8.79 21.98 1.12
C PHE A 103 7.92 20.95 1.85
N LEU A 104 8.58 20.11 2.66
CA LEU A 104 7.93 19.00 3.38
C LEU A 104 7.29 19.42 4.72
N GLY A 105 7.21 20.72 5.02
CA GLY A 105 6.54 21.21 6.24
C GLY A 105 7.29 20.84 7.53
N GLY A 106 8.62 20.96 7.54
CA GLY A 106 9.46 20.60 8.69
C GLY A 106 9.79 19.11 8.81
N LYS A 107 9.36 18.29 7.84
CA LYS A 107 9.75 16.88 7.72
C LYS A 107 11.01 16.74 6.85
N ARG A 108 11.58 15.54 6.84
CA ARG A 108 12.83 15.22 6.14
C ARG A 108 12.65 14.04 5.20
N THR A 109 13.34 14.07 4.07
CA THR A 109 13.42 12.98 3.10
C THR A 109 14.83 12.35 3.06
N TYR A 110 14.88 11.09 2.65
CA TYR A 110 16.10 10.39 2.26
C TYR A 110 16.02 10.08 0.76
N TRP A 111 16.58 8.97 0.31
CA TRP A 111 16.51 8.48 -1.06
C TRP A 111 15.15 7.87 -1.44
N GLY A 112 14.30 7.53 -0.48
CA GLY A 112 12.99 6.92 -0.75
C GLY A 112 11.87 7.94 -0.82
N LEU A 113 10.88 7.69 -1.67
CA LEU A 113 9.54 8.27 -1.54
C LEU A 113 8.63 7.25 -0.83
N PRO A 114 7.57 7.69 -0.14
CA PRO A 114 6.58 6.74 0.38
C PRO A 114 6.16 5.81 -0.74
N ASN A 115 6.17 4.50 -0.46
CA ASN A 115 5.42 3.60 -1.31
C ASN A 115 3.95 3.98 -1.10
N ASN A 116 3.18 4.11 -2.17
CA ASN A 116 1.73 4.28 -2.07
C ASN A 116 1.21 2.96 -2.61
N PRO A 117 1.15 1.89 -1.79
CA PRO A 117 0.51 0.67 -2.24
C PRO A 117 -0.94 1.04 -2.56
N ASP A 118 -1.33 0.79 -3.80
CA ASP A 118 -2.72 0.91 -4.20
C ASP A 118 -3.43 -0.37 -3.73
N TYR A 119 -4.01 -0.29 -2.53
CA TYR A 119 -4.76 -1.39 -1.93
C TYR A 119 -6.16 -1.53 -2.52
N ASP A 120 -6.60 -0.57 -3.34
CA ASP A 120 -7.89 -0.59 -4.04
C ASP A 120 -7.80 -1.25 -5.42
N LEU A 121 -6.61 -1.73 -5.83
CA LEU A 121 -6.45 -2.54 -7.02
C LEU A 121 -7.35 -3.78 -6.92
N PRO A 122 -8.38 -3.91 -7.77
CA PRO A 122 -9.21 -5.10 -7.75
C PRO A 122 -8.34 -6.29 -8.16
N SER A 123 -8.63 -7.45 -7.59
CA SER A 123 -8.06 -8.71 -8.08
C SER A 123 -8.37 -8.82 -9.58
N VAL A 124 -7.32 -8.88 -10.41
CA VAL A 124 -7.48 -9.17 -11.84
C VAL A 124 -7.81 -10.65 -11.96
N ALA A 125 -9.09 -10.99 -11.96
CA ALA A 125 -9.56 -12.35 -12.18
C ALA A 125 -9.02 -12.88 -13.53
N GLY A 126 -8.29 -14.01 -13.50
CA GLY A 126 -7.75 -14.65 -14.69
C GLY A 126 -6.37 -14.14 -15.15
N SER A 127 -5.61 -13.44 -14.31
CA SER A 127 -4.20 -13.15 -14.58
C SER A 127 -3.35 -14.43 -14.64
N LEU A 128 -2.32 -14.48 -15.50
CA LEU A 128 -1.38 -15.61 -15.61
C LEU A 128 -0.51 -15.80 -14.35
N CYS A 129 -0.43 -14.79 -13.49
CA CYS A 129 0.24 -14.84 -12.18
C CYS A 129 -0.77 -14.85 -11.02
N ASP A 130 -2.05 -15.11 -11.32
CA ASP A 130 -3.07 -15.26 -10.30
C ASP A 130 -2.80 -16.52 -9.48
N THR A 131 -2.45 -16.37 -8.20
CA THR A 131 -2.35 -17.49 -7.27
C THR A 131 -3.72 -17.97 -6.77
N LEU A 132 -4.82 -17.30 -7.15
CA LEU A 132 -6.18 -17.68 -6.76
C LEU A 132 -6.77 -18.82 -7.60
N VAL A 133 -6.24 -19.10 -8.80
CA VAL A 133 -6.68 -20.25 -9.62
C VAL A 133 -6.31 -21.63 -9.03
N GLY A 134 -5.62 -21.68 -7.90
CA GLY A 134 -5.33 -22.92 -7.16
C GLY A 134 -6.37 -23.33 -6.13
N MET A 135 -7.33 -22.46 -5.80
CA MET A 135 -8.44 -22.81 -4.93
C MET A 135 -9.71 -22.72 -5.76
N ASN A 136 -10.37 -23.85 -5.99
CA ASN A 136 -11.74 -23.89 -6.48
C ASN A 136 -12.50 -22.73 -5.84
N GLU A 137 -13.02 -21.81 -6.66
CA GLU A 137 -14.00 -20.84 -6.22
C GLU A 137 -15.06 -21.62 -5.45
N PHE A 138 -15.04 -21.52 -4.13
CA PHE A 138 -16.17 -21.99 -3.36
C PHE A 138 -17.34 -21.16 -3.89
N PRO A 139 -18.40 -21.82 -4.42
CA PRO A 139 -19.55 -21.09 -4.92
C PRO A 139 -19.97 -20.12 -3.82
N VAL A 140 -20.26 -18.87 -4.23
CA VAL A 140 -20.84 -17.80 -3.40
C VAL A 140 -21.58 -18.45 -2.25
N GLN A 141 -21.01 -18.39 -1.05
CA GLN A 141 -21.50 -19.15 0.08
C GLN A 141 -22.95 -18.71 0.28
N GLU A 142 -23.89 -19.58 -0.09
CA GLU A 142 -25.29 -19.39 0.26
C GLU A 142 -25.30 -19.11 1.76
N SER A 143 -26.00 -18.06 2.16
CA SER A 143 -26.11 -17.66 3.55
C SER A 143 -26.95 -18.70 4.29
N HIS A 144 -26.33 -19.83 4.62
CA HIS A 144 -26.94 -20.91 5.35
C HIS A 144 -26.96 -20.55 6.84
N PRO A 145 -28.07 -20.86 7.55
CA PRO A 145 -28.10 -20.74 9.00
C PRO A 145 -26.93 -21.47 9.65
N ASN A 146 -26.16 -20.77 10.50
CA ASN A 146 -25.03 -21.36 11.23
C ASN A 146 -25.32 -21.40 12.72
N LEU A 147 -24.85 -22.45 13.39
CA LEU A 147 -24.89 -22.63 14.84
C LEU A 147 -23.46 -22.73 15.38
N TYR A 148 -23.11 -21.86 16.31
CA TYR A 148 -21.84 -21.81 17.01
C TYR A 148 -22.07 -22.19 18.46
N VAL A 149 -21.26 -23.14 18.96
CA VAL A 149 -21.30 -23.56 20.36
C VAL A 149 -19.90 -23.42 20.94
N TYR A 150 -19.80 -22.73 22.06
CA TYR A 150 -18.55 -22.54 22.80
C TYR A 150 -18.76 -22.91 24.26
N TYR A 151 -17.94 -23.80 24.80
CA TYR A 151 -17.95 -24.13 26.21
C TYR A 151 -16.83 -23.38 26.94
N SER A 152 -17.16 -22.65 28.00
CA SER A 152 -16.17 -22.05 28.89
C SER A 152 -15.90 -23.00 30.06
N PRO A 153 -14.68 -23.60 30.17
CA PRO A 153 -14.35 -24.46 31.30
C PRO A 153 -14.31 -23.70 32.64
N GLN A 154 -13.95 -22.42 32.59
CA GLN A 154 -13.90 -21.57 33.79
C GLN A 154 -15.28 -21.32 34.37
N TRP A 155 -16.30 -21.16 33.52
CA TRP A 155 -17.67 -20.85 33.94
C TRP A 155 -18.57 -22.08 33.95
N GLN A 156 -18.04 -23.23 33.53
CA GLN A 156 -18.78 -24.49 33.39
C GLN A 156 -20.09 -24.32 32.60
N THR A 157 -20.06 -23.46 31.58
CA THR A 157 -21.26 -22.97 30.87
C THR A 157 -21.04 -23.00 29.35
N ALA A 158 -22.08 -23.35 28.60
CA ALA A 158 -22.05 -23.43 27.13
C ALA A 158 -22.81 -22.26 26.49
N PHE A 159 -22.11 -21.49 25.66
CA PHE A 159 -22.63 -20.38 24.88
C PHE A 159 -23.06 -20.87 23.51
N ILE A 160 -24.32 -20.64 23.17
CA ILE A 160 -24.95 -21.07 21.93
C ILE A 160 -25.35 -19.82 21.16
N ASN A 161 -24.81 -19.67 19.95
CA ASN A 161 -25.12 -18.56 19.07
C ASN A 161 -25.53 -19.10 17.70
N ALA A 162 -26.57 -18.53 17.12
CA ALA A 162 -26.96 -18.84 15.75
C ALA A 162 -27.22 -17.55 14.97
N ASN A 163 -26.92 -17.59 13.68
CA ASN A 163 -27.14 -16.47 12.77
C ASN A 163 -27.86 -16.92 11.49
N GLN A 164 -28.37 -15.95 10.73
CA GLN A 164 -29.09 -16.17 9.48
C GLN A 164 -30.35 -17.03 9.66
N LEU A 165 -30.92 -17.04 10.88
CA LEU A 165 -32.18 -17.71 11.18
C LEU A 165 -33.37 -16.93 10.60
N LYS A 166 -34.33 -17.67 10.03
CA LYS A 166 -35.62 -17.14 9.56
C LYS A 166 -36.72 -17.42 10.59
N GLY A 167 -37.62 -16.45 10.79
CA GLY A 167 -38.74 -16.56 11.73
C GLY A 167 -38.40 -16.15 13.17
N THR A 168 -39.41 -15.95 14.00
CA THR A 168 -39.29 -15.36 15.36
C THR A 168 -39.36 -16.39 16.49
N SER A 169 -39.58 -17.66 16.17
CA SER A 169 -39.70 -18.76 17.12
C SER A 169 -38.83 -19.93 16.69
N GLY A 170 -38.16 -20.58 17.63
CA GLY A 170 -37.33 -21.75 17.40
C GLY A 170 -37.37 -22.73 18.57
N LYS A 171 -36.62 -23.82 18.42
CA LYS A 171 -36.50 -24.87 19.43
C LYS A 171 -35.03 -25.26 19.55
N LEU A 172 -34.48 -25.22 20.76
CA LEU A 172 -33.13 -25.68 21.05
C LEU A 172 -33.22 -27.10 21.62
N GLN A 173 -32.45 -28.03 21.06
CA GLN A 173 -32.38 -29.42 21.50
C GLN A 173 -30.91 -29.83 21.66
N VAL A 174 -30.60 -30.55 22.73
CA VAL A 174 -29.27 -31.13 22.98
C VAL A 174 -29.43 -32.62 23.11
N PHE A 175 -28.54 -33.36 22.43
CA PHE A 175 -28.50 -34.82 22.45
C PHE A 175 -27.18 -35.29 23.04
N ASP A 176 -27.18 -36.44 23.70
CA ASP A 176 -25.94 -37.11 24.09
C ASP A 176 -25.26 -37.79 22.88
N ALA A 177 -24.07 -38.35 23.10
CA ALA A 177 -23.29 -39.04 22.05
C ALA A 177 -23.98 -40.30 21.50
N MET A 178 -25.01 -40.82 22.18
CA MET A 178 -25.83 -41.95 21.71
C MET A 178 -27.10 -41.47 20.97
N GLY A 179 -27.29 -40.16 20.82
CA GLY A 179 -28.45 -39.56 20.15
C GLY A 179 -29.69 -39.44 21.03
N LYS A 180 -29.58 -39.62 22.36
CA LYS A 180 -30.70 -39.41 23.28
C LYS A 180 -30.86 -37.93 23.60
N LEU A 181 -32.09 -37.41 23.51
CA LEU A 181 -32.41 -36.02 23.88
C LEU A 181 -32.19 -35.81 25.39
N VAL A 182 -31.34 -34.85 25.75
CA VAL A 182 -31.00 -34.51 27.14
C VAL A 182 -31.49 -33.11 27.55
N PHE A 183 -31.75 -32.21 26.60
CA PHE A 183 -32.30 -30.89 26.87
C PHE A 183 -33.18 -30.42 25.71
N GLU A 184 -34.26 -29.73 26.03
CA GLU A 184 -35.18 -29.16 25.07
C GLU A 184 -35.83 -27.88 25.59
N GLU A 185 -35.81 -26.81 24.79
CA GLU A 185 -36.41 -25.52 25.15
C GLU A 185 -37.03 -24.85 23.90
N SER A 186 -38.22 -24.28 24.05
CA SER A 186 -38.80 -23.38 23.03
C SER A 186 -38.23 -21.97 23.23
N THR A 187 -37.75 -21.35 22.15
CA THR A 187 -37.05 -20.06 22.22
C THR A 187 -37.64 -19.03 21.26
N LYS A 188 -37.47 -17.75 21.61
CA LYS A 188 -37.69 -16.64 20.69
C LYS A 188 -36.39 -16.34 19.95
N ILE A 189 -36.48 -16.22 18.64
CA ILE A 189 -35.39 -15.78 17.78
C ILE A 189 -35.55 -14.27 17.61
N ASN A 190 -34.44 -13.52 17.69
CA ASN A 190 -34.38 -12.10 17.35
C ASN A 190 -33.71 -11.99 15.97
N PRO A 191 -34.47 -12.12 14.87
CA PRO A 191 -33.88 -12.38 13.57
C PRO A 191 -32.90 -11.26 13.17
N PRO A 192 -31.75 -11.60 12.56
CA PRO A 192 -31.36 -12.94 12.12
C PRO A 192 -30.63 -13.79 13.18
N TYR A 193 -30.67 -13.42 14.46
CA TYR A 193 -29.80 -13.98 15.52
C TYR A 193 -30.56 -14.70 16.64
N TYR A 194 -29.86 -15.65 17.27
CA TYR A 194 -30.25 -16.26 18.54
C TYR A 194 -29.01 -16.46 19.40
N THR A 195 -29.12 -16.15 20.69
CA THR A 195 -28.05 -16.35 21.67
C THR A 195 -28.62 -16.92 22.96
N LYS A 196 -27.94 -17.92 23.53
CA LYS A 196 -28.23 -18.53 24.84
C LYS A 196 -26.92 -18.84 25.57
N ILE A 197 -26.99 -18.76 26.88
CA ILE A 197 -25.93 -19.10 27.84
C ILE A 197 -26.44 -20.27 28.69
#